data_AF-A0A7Z9MIR6-F1
#
_entry.id   AF-A0A7Z9MIR6-F1
#
_cell.length_a   1.000
_cell.length_b   1.000
_cell.length_c   1.000
_cell.angle_alpha   90.00
_cell.angle_beta   90.00
_cell.angle_gamma   90.00
#
_symmetry.space_group_name_H-M   'P 1'
#
loop_
_entity.id
_entity.type
_entity.pdbx_description
1 polymer ?
#
loop_
_entity_poly.entity_id
_entity_poly.type
_entity_poly.pdbx_seq_one_letter_code
_entity_poly.pdbx_strand_id
1 'polypeptide(L)'
;MKNKLYAVIIVLLACLFVTDSSAQSIPLLSDPVKVRELERMSNKLDMSEAQQEALLEVYDRYLEDFARNRNGEIKDFENSLASAAETFGFMSFSIPERALVEEIIRKAKRAMKAIHRSDNLFYDEVSEMLTEKQRKVLGKIRIARELEAYNIFITELLGQLNRGARSQMRRIYDRLNAEPSEEIDAALDAYEQRYLKEVKDGFEAVVESVKLTLDQIDELGVRDLDQQTLLMRFMSDESAIEDLKRRGDILLKPLIDQAYVISQLNWKTWKKLDAMLGEKDARQLQDYYFSKSFYDASRGGKRIATLLDRAFAMSELNEGQRIDLEEIQTTFNSRWKKKTEAHADILEKSRKVQTIAIMSGDVITEFDSKLDTYRSENALYINATESKINNILGKQLVAILQGDTNKETHSMLFTSPSTKVGGDSSVEIQVISSGGTELSEEELEVLIASGEIQTVELSTDGSTVVSGGVAVGRTISSSEAAELDEIELNNIFMRSGAVLPEPIIPT
;
A
#
# COMPACT_ATOMS: atom_id res chain seq x y z
N MET A 1 8.82 20.29 -16.67
CA MET A 1 9.77 19.37 -16.00
C MET A 1 10.45 19.99 -14.78
N LYS A 2 10.75 21.31 -14.76
CA LYS A 2 11.27 22.04 -13.57
C LYS A 2 10.39 21.94 -12.30
N ASN A 3 9.08 21.70 -12.43
CA ASN A 3 8.15 21.58 -11.29
C ASN A 3 8.33 20.30 -10.45
N LYS A 4 9.01 19.26 -10.95
CA LYS A 4 9.13 17.98 -10.21
C LYS A 4 10.12 18.04 -9.05
N LEU A 5 11.16 18.88 -9.12
CA LEU A 5 12.14 19.04 -8.04
C LEU A 5 11.58 19.83 -6.86
N TYR A 6 10.90 20.94 -7.15
CA TYR A 6 10.12 21.68 -6.15
C TYR A 6 9.05 20.79 -5.55
N ALA A 7 8.37 19.98 -6.36
CA ALA A 7 7.45 18.97 -5.86
C ALA A 7 8.16 17.96 -4.96
N VAL A 8 9.39 17.48 -5.21
CA VAL A 8 10.06 16.51 -4.32
C VAL A 8 10.48 17.11 -2.98
N ILE A 9 11.00 18.34 -2.94
CA ILE A 9 11.38 19.01 -1.67
C ILE A 9 10.13 19.46 -0.92
N ILE A 10 9.14 20.03 -1.63
CA ILE A 10 7.84 20.37 -1.07
C ILE A 10 7.11 19.10 -0.66
N VAL A 11 7.21 17.96 -1.35
CA VAL A 11 6.66 16.65 -0.96
C VAL A 11 7.45 16.03 0.17
N LEU A 12 8.76 16.28 0.32
CA LEU A 12 9.49 15.85 1.52
C LEU A 12 9.04 16.62 2.76
N LEU A 13 8.85 17.94 2.64
CA LEU A 13 8.27 18.77 3.68
C LEU A 13 6.76 18.50 3.86
N ALA A 14 6.02 18.26 2.78
CA ALA A 14 4.57 18.04 2.77
C ALA A 14 4.19 16.59 3.11
N CYS A 15 5.04 15.59 2.89
CA CYS A 15 4.85 14.26 3.46
C CYS A 15 5.08 14.27 4.97
N LEU A 16 5.83 15.25 5.48
CA LEU A 16 5.94 15.48 6.92
C LEU A 16 4.78 16.34 7.48
N PHE A 17 4.13 17.21 6.69
CA PHE A 17 3.20 18.23 7.21
C PHE A 17 1.85 18.42 6.47
N VAL A 18 1.69 17.95 5.24
CA VAL A 18 0.45 18.07 4.44
C VAL A 18 -0.32 16.75 4.48
N THR A 19 -1.18 16.62 5.48
CA THR A 19 -2.35 15.74 5.38
C THR A 19 -3.57 16.61 5.10
N ASP A 20 -3.70 17.12 3.88
CA ASP A 20 -5.00 17.63 3.44
C ASP A 20 -6.00 16.47 3.46
N SER A 21 -7.12 16.68 4.13
CA SER A 21 -8.35 15.87 4.14
C SER A 21 -8.27 14.41 4.65
N SER A 22 -7.09 13.85 4.93
CA SER A 22 -6.93 12.51 5.55
C SER A 22 -6.58 12.56 7.05
N ALA A 23 -6.71 13.73 7.70
CA ALA A 23 -6.35 13.93 9.11
C ALA A 23 -7.16 13.07 10.11
N GLN A 24 -8.16 12.31 9.65
CA GLN A 24 -8.99 11.45 10.51
C GLN A 24 -8.54 9.99 10.63
N SER A 25 -7.48 9.48 9.98
CA SER A 25 -7.24 8.01 10.10
C SER A 25 -5.85 7.44 9.82
N ILE A 26 -4.80 8.24 9.64
CA ILE A 26 -3.43 7.68 9.58
C ILE A 26 -2.79 7.82 10.97
N PRO A 27 -2.89 6.79 11.84
CA PRO A 27 -2.28 6.85 13.16
C PRO A 27 -0.76 6.90 12.99
N LEU A 28 -0.16 8.07 13.27
CA LEU A 28 1.30 8.29 13.22
C LEU A 28 2.06 7.42 14.23
N LEU A 29 1.37 7.00 15.28
CA LEU A 29 1.85 6.12 16.32
C LEU A 29 0.90 4.93 16.44
N SER A 30 1.41 3.76 16.81
CA SER A 30 0.58 2.57 16.99
C SER A 30 -0.50 2.78 18.07
N ASP A 31 -1.75 2.50 17.70
CA ASP A 31 -2.87 2.35 18.64
C ASP A 31 -2.58 1.22 19.63
N PRO A 32 -3.16 1.20 20.85
CA PRO A 32 -3.00 0.05 21.75
C PRO A 32 -3.49 -1.25 21.08
N VAL A 33 -2.93 -2.39 21.48
CA VAL A 33 -3.42 -3.72 21.07
C VAL A 33 -4.93 -3.76 21.26
N LYS A 34 -5.67 -4.09 20.20
CA LYS A 34 -7.14 -4.11 20.24
C LYS A 34 -7.64 -5.45 20.78
N VAL A 35 -8.83 -5.50 21.36
CA VAL A 35 -9.43 -6.76 21.86
C VAL A 35 -9.47 -7.85 20.77
N ARG A 36 -9.85 -7.50 19.54
CA ARG A 36 -9.82 -8.43 18.40
C ARG A 36 -8.42 -8.94 18.05
N GLU A 37 -7.39 -8.13 18.29
CA GLU A 37 -5.99 -8.55 18.10
C GLU A 37 -5.53 -9.47 19.23
N LEU A 38 -5.96 -9.19 20.46
CA LEU A 38 -5.77 -10.04 21.63
C LEU A 38 -6.40 -11.42 21.41
N GLU A 39 -7.64 -11.49 20.94
CA GLU A 39 -8.34 -12.72 20.59
C GLU A 39 -7.60 -13.50 19.49
N ARG A 40 -7.18 -12.81 18.42
CA ARG A 40 -6.38 -13.43 17.35
C ARG A 40 -5.04 -13.94 17.85
N MET A 41 -4.39 -13.22 18.77
CA MET A 41 -3.16 -13.65 19.41
C MET A 41 -3.38 -14.90 20.25
N SER A 42 -4.41 -14.90 21.11
CA SER A 42 -4.82 -16.05 21.92
C SER A 42 -5.03 -17.30 21.05
N ASN A 43 -5.82 -17.16 19.97
CA ASN A 43 -6.09 -18.25 19.02
C ASN A 43 -4.82 -18.74 18.32
N LYS A 44 -3.93 -17.83 17.89
CA LYS A 44 -2.65 -18.20 17.27
C LYS A 44 -1.70 -18.92 18.23
N LEU A 45 -1.79 -18.61 19.52
CA LEU A 45 -1.00 -19.22 20.58
C LEU A 45 -1.62 -20.52 21.09
N ASP A 46 -2.84 -20.86 20.67
CA ASP A 46 -3.56 -22.04 21.19
C ASP A 46 -3.58 -22.01 22.74
N MET A 47 -3.94 -20.85 23.30
CA MET A 47 -4.01 -20.66 24.75
C MET A 47 -5.18 -21.43 25.35
N SER A 48 -4.92 -22.13 26.46
CA SER A 48 -5.97 -22.74 27.30
C SER A 48 -6.89 -21.68 27.92
N GLU A 49 -8.11 -22.05 28.32
CA GLU A 49 -9.06 -21.12 28.97
C GLU A 49 -8.43 -20.41 30.18
N ALA A 50 -7.66 -21.12 31.01
CA ALA A 50 -6.96 -20.52 32.15
C ALA A 50 -5.88 -19.49 31.73
N GLN A 51 -5.18 -19.74 30.62
CA GLN A 51 -4.24 -18.76 30.05
C GLN A 51 -4.98 -17.55 29.45
N GLN A 52 -6.15 -17.76 28.85
CA GLN A 52 -6.97 -16.69 28.29
C GLN A 52 -7.52 -15.76 29.39
N GLU A 53 -7.99 -16.32 30.51
CA GLU A 53 -8.42 -15.55 31.67
C GLU A 53 -7.27 -14.74 32.25
N ALA A 54 -6.10 -15.35 32.46
CA ALA A 54 -4.90 -14.65 32.91
C ALA A 54 -4.43 -13.56 31.92
N LEU A 55 -4.59 -13.78 30.61
CA LEU A 55 -4.26 -12.81 29.58
C LEU A 55 -5.13 -11.56 29.69
N LEU A 56 -6.42 -11.69 30.03
CA LEU A 56 -7.32 -10.55 30.22
C LEU A 56 -6.87 -9.66 31.38
N GLU A 57 -6.46 -10.24 32.50
CA GLU A 57 -5.93 -9.48 33.64
C GLU A 57 -4.64 -8.71 33.29
N VAL A 58 -3.74 -9.32 32.51
CA VAL A 58 -2.53 -8.67 31.99
C VAL A 58 -2.90 -7.54 31.02
N TYR A 59 -3.90 -7.77 30.17
CA TYR A 59 -4.35 -6.80 29.19
C TYR A 59 -4.99 -5.56 29.83
N ASP A 60 -5.76 -5.72 30.91
CA ASP A 60 -6.33 -4.59 31.65
C ASP A 60 -5.22 -3.68 32.22
N ARG A 61 -4.18 -4.26 32.82
CA ARG A 61 -3.00 -3.51 33.28
C ARG A 61 -2.28 -2.81 32.13
N TYR A 62 -2.14 -3.49 30.99
CA TYR A 62 -1.57 -2.90 29.78
C TYR A 62 -2.38 -1.69 29.30
N LEU A 63 -3.72 -1.75 29.32
CA LEU A 63 -4.57 -0.62 28.94
C LEU A 63 -4.40 0.58 29.89
N GLU A 64 -4.29 0.34 31.20
CA GLU A 64 -4.00 1.40 32.16
C GLU A 64 -2.65 2.07 31.90
N ASP A 65 -1.60 1.28 31.70
CA ASP A 65 -0.26 1.78 31.42
C ASP A 65 -0.20 2.53 30.07
N PHE A 66 -0.88 2.00 29.05
CA PHE A 66 -0.99 2.67 27.77
C PHE A 66 -1.78 3.98 27.88
N ALA A 67 -2.85 4.03 28.67
CA ALA A 67 -3.61 5.26 28.91
C ALA A 67 -2.77 6.33 29.63
N ARG A 68 -1.88 5.93 30.55
CA ARG A 68 -0.91 6.86 31.16
C ARG A 68 0.05 7.43 30.11
N ASN A 69 0.59 6.59 29.22
CA ASN A 69 1.46 7.06 28.13
C ASN A 69 0.71 7.92 27.11
N ARG A 70 -0.54 7.57 26.80
CA ARG A 70 -1.45 8.33 25.93
C ARG A 70 -1.64 9.74 26.47
N ASN A 71 -1.92 9.88 27.76
CA ASN A 71 -2.12 11.17 28.43
C ASN A 71 -0.82 11.93 28.74
N GLY A 72 0.34 11.30 28.58
CA GLY A 72 1.67 11.90 28.76
C GLY A 72 2.40 12.10 27.43
N GLU A 73 3.41 11.27 27.18
CA GLU A 73 4.38 11.46 26.08
C GLU A 73 3.74 11.46 24.69
N ILE A 74 2.66 10.70 24.47
CA ILE A 74 1.95 10.66 23.19
C ILE A 74 1.16 11.95 22.96
N LYS A 75 0.37 12.39 23.95
CA LYS A 75 -0.39 13.65 23.87
C LYS A 75 0.53 14.86 23.72
N ASP A 76 1.69 14.86 24.39
CA ASP A 76 2.69 15.92 24.22
C ASP A 76 3.20 16.02 22.77
N PHE A 77 3.41 14.87 22.12
CA PHE A 77 3.77 14.81 20.70
C PHE A 77 2.62 15.28 19.80
N GLU A 78 1.40 14.76 20.01
CA GLU A 78 0.20 15.14 19.25
C GLU A 78 -0.10 16.64 19.35
N ASN A 79 0.00 17.22 20.55
CA ASN A 79 -0.17 18.66 20.77
C ASN A 79 0.89 19.48 20.02
N SER A 80 2.15 19.03 20.00
CA SER A 80 3.21 19.69 19.24
C SER A 80 2.97 19.60 17.74
N LEU A 81 2.44 18.49 17.25
CA LEU A 81 2.07 18.34 15.84
C LEU A 81 0.86 19.23 15.48
N ALA A 82 -0.15 19.29 16.33
CA ALA A 82 -1.32 20.14 16.13
C ALA A 82 -0.92 21.63 16.11
N SER A 83 -0.10 22.06 17.06
CA SER A 83 0.44 23.43 17.09
C SER A 83 1.28 23.75 15.85
N ALA A 84 2.08 22.78 15.39
CA ALA A 84 2.81 22.93 14.13
C ALA A 84 1.83 23.03 12.94
N ALA A 85 0.84 22.15 12.83
CA ALA A 85 -0.14 22.18 11.75
C ALA A 85 -0.96 23.48 11.72
N GLU A 86 -1.29 24.05 12.88
CA GLU A 86 -1.93 25.38 12.97
C GLU A 86 -1.01 26.50 12.46
N THR A 87 0.30 26.38 12.72
CA THR A 87 1.30 27.37 12.30
C THR A 87 1.65 27.24 10.81
N PHE A 88 1.65 26.01 10.28
CA PHE A 88 2.06 25.67 8.90
C PHE A 88 0.89 25.30 7.98
N GLY A 89 -0.34 25.61 8.40
CA GLY A 89 -1.55 25.30 7.65
C GLY A 89 -1.49 25.80 6.21
N PHE A 90 -2.22 25.12 5.33
CA PHE A 90 -2.19 25.20 3.85
C PHE A 90 -2.19 26.61 3.23
N MET A 91 -2.57 27.64 4.00
CA MET A 91 -2.69 29.03 3.54
C MET A 91 -1.44 29.89 3.79
N SER A 92 -0.49 29.43 4.61
CA SER A 92 0.75 30.17 4.91
C SER A 92 1.96 29.25 4.82
N PHE A 93 2.64 29.28 3.66
CA PHE A 93 3.92 28.59 3.48
C PHE A 93 5.02 29.35 4.25
N SER A 94 5.13 29.08 5.55
CA SER A 94 6.24 29.53 6.39
C SER A 94 7.10 28.32 6.75
N ILE A 95 8.44 28.47 6.68
CA ILE A 95 9.35 27.39 7.02
C ILE A 95 9.43 27.30 8.56
N PRO A 96 9.14 26.13 9.17
CA PRO A 96 9.07 25.97 10.62
C PRO A 96 10.41 26.22 11.30
N GLU A 97 10.40 26.93 12.44
CA GLU A 97 11.58 27.16 13.29
C GLU A 97 12.33 25.86 13.59
N ARG A 98 13.67 25.90 13.50
CA ARG A 98 14.53 24.71 13.72
C ARG A 98 14.23 24.05 15.06
N ALA A 99 14.15 24.86 16.12
CA ALA A 99 13.87 24.40 17.47
C ALA A 99 12.54 23.65 17.58
N LEU A 100 11.51 24.10 16.85
CA LEU A 100 10.20 23.46 16.82
C LEU A 100 10.28 22.07 16.15
N VAL A 101 10.94 21.97 15.00
CA VAL A 101 11.10 20.68 14.29
C VAL A 101 11.92 19.69 15.12
N GLU A 102 13.03 20.13 15.72
CA GLU A 102 13.85 19.30 16.59
C GLU A 102 13.09 18.86 17.85
N GLU A 103 12.24 19.72 18.41
CA GLU A 103 11.35 19.37 19.52
C GLU A 103 10.32 18.31 19.11
N ILE A 104 9.68 18.44 17.96
CA ILE A 104 8.72 17.45 17.43
C ILE A 104 9.40 16.10 17.26
N ILE A 105 10.59 16.04 16.65
CA ILE A 105 11.37 14.80 16.50
C ILE A 105 11.68 14.19 17.88
N ARG A 106 12.15 15.02 18.83
CA ARG A 106 12.47 14.55 20.19
C ARG A 106 11.23 13.99 20.89
N LYS A 107 10.08 14.63 20.75
CA LYS A 107 8.80 14.17 21.31
C LYS A 107 8.31 12.89 20.64
N ALA A 108 8.41 12.78 19.31
CA ALA A 108 8.10 11.57 18.56
C ALA A 108 8.93 10.37 19.08
N LYS A 109 10.25 10.53 19.22
CA LYS A 109 11.14 9.49 19.76
C LYS A 109 10.75 9.05 21.17
N ARG A 110 10.36 10.00 22.03
CA ARG A 110 9.89 9.70 23.40
C ARG A 110 8.57 8.93 23.38
N ALA A 111 7.60 9.38 22.59
CA ALA A 111 6.31 8.73 22.43
C ALA A 111 6.46 7.29 21.92
N MET A 112 7.27 7.06 20.88
CA MET A 112 7.57 5.71 20.38
C MET A 112 8.23 4.83 21.45
N LYS A 113 9.21 5.37 22.19
CA LYS A 113 9.87 4.64 23.29
C LYS A 113 8.91 4.31 24.43
N ALA A 114 7.93 5.16 24.70
CA ALA A 114 6.89 4.93 25.69
C ALA A 114 5.96 3.78 25.27
N ILE A 115 5.47 3.82 24.03
CA ILE A 115 4.66 2.74 23.43
C ILE A 115 5.41 1.41 23.50
N HIS A 116 6.66 1.39 23.04
CA HIS A 116 7.47 0.17 23.09
C HIS A 116 7.71 -0.33 24.51
N ARG A 117 7.75 0.56 25.51
CA ARG A 117 7.89 0.14 26.91
C ARG A 117 6.63 -0.60 27.38
N SER A 118 5.45 -0.05 27.13
CA SER A 118 4.18 -0.72 27.45
C SER A 118 4.02 -2.03 26.71
N ASP A 119 4.27 -2.04 25.39
CA ASP A 119 4.18 -3.25 24.58
C ASP A 119 5.18 -4.32 25.08
N ASN A 120 6.43 -3.95 25.38
CA ASN A 120 7.42 -4.90 25.89
C ASN A 120 7.03 -5.48 27.25
N LEU A 121 6.56 -4.66 28.20
CA LEU A 121 6.10 -5.14 29.50
C LEU A 121 4.92 -6.11 29.35
N PHE A 122 3.95 -5.76 28.51
CA PHE A 122 2.82 -6.63 28.17
C PHE A 122 3.28 -7.98 27.61
N TYR A 123 4.14 -7.98 26.59
CA TYR A 123 4.64 -9.22 26.00
C TYR A 123 5.53 -10.02 26.96
N ASP A 124 6.26 -9.37 27.85
CA ASP A 124 7.08 -10.04 28.86
C ASP A 124 6.19 -10.75 29.90
N GLU A 125 5.14 -10.09 30.42
CA GLU A 125 4.15 -10.71 31.32
C GLU A 125 3.39 -11.87 30.64
N VAL A 126 2.94 -11.68 29.39
CA VAL A 126 2.30 -12.76 28.62
C VAL A 126 3.26 -13.93 28.39
N SER A 127 4.56 -13.68 28.21
CA SER A 127 5.55 -14.74 28.01
C SER A 127 5.69 -15.67 29.23
N GLU A 128 5.49 -15.16 30.44
CA GLU A 128 5.63 -15.94 31.70
C GLU A 128 4.59 -17.05 31.85
N MET A 129 3.39 -16.85 31.31
CA MET A 129 2.30 -17.85 31.36
C MET A 129 2.31 -18.84 30.19
N LEU A 130 3.26 -18.73 29.26
CA LEU A 130 3.29 -19.50 28.02
C LEU A 130 4.31 -20.63 28.02
N THR A 131 3.98 -21.70 27.29
CA THR A 131 4.92 -22.78 26.97
C THR A 131 6.06 -22.29 26.07
N GLU A 132 7.16 -23.04 25.97
CA GLU A 132 8.27 -22.68 25.08
C GLU A 132 7.85 -22.55 23.60
N LYS A 133 6.97 -23.44 23.13
CA LYS A 133 6.42 -23.39 21.77
C LYS A 133 5.62 -22.11 21.54
N GLN A 134 4.74 -21.77 22.48
CA GLN A 134 3.95 -20.54 22.44
C GLN A 134 4.82 -19.28 22.48
N ARG A 135 5.87 -19.26 23.31
CA ARG A 135 6.82 -18.14 23.39
C ARG A 135 7.51 -17.84 22.05
N LYS A 136 7.82 -18.85 21.23
CA LYS A 136 8.34 -18.63 19.87
C LYS A 136 7.34 -17.90 18.98
N VAL A 137 6.07 -18.28 19.04
CA VAL A 137 4.99 -17.61 18.28
C VAL A 137 4.75 -16.19 18.81
N LEU A 138 4.75 -16.00 20.13
CA LEU A 138 4.64 -14.68 20.76
C LEU A 138 5.76 -13.75 20.30
N GLY A 139 7.00 -14.26 20.18
CA GLY A 139 8.13 -13.51 19.65
C GLY A 139 7.87 -12.96 18.24
N LYS A 140 7.24 -13.75 17.35
CA LYS A 140 6.86 -13.30 16.01
C LYS A 140 5.78 -12.20 16.06
N ILE A 141 4.78 -12.36 16.94
CA ILE A 141 3.72 -11.36 17.14
C ILE A 141 4.30 -10.04 17.65
N ARG A 142 5.22 -10.10 18.63
CA ARG A 142 5.94 -8.94 19.16
C ARG A 142 6.72 -8.20 18.09
N ILE A 143 7.45 -8.90 17.22
CA ILE A 143 8.18 -8.26 16.10
C ILE A 143 7.21 -7.61 15.11
N ALA A 144 6.14 -8.31 14.74
CA ALA A 144 5.13 -7.78 13.81
C ALA A 144 4.48 -6.51 14.34
N ARG A 145 4.21 -6.48 15.66
CA ARG A 145 3.71 -5.31 16.37
C ARG A 145 4.72 -4.17 16.38
N GLU A 146 5.98 -4.44 16.69
CA GLU A 146 7.01 -3.40 16.69
C GLU A 146 7.23 -2.81 15.29
N LEU A 147 7.14 -3.64 14.24
CA LEU A 147 7.20 -3.17 12.84
C LEU A 147 6.03 -2.27 12.45
N GLU A 148 4.85 -2.44 13.06
CA GLU A 148 3.69 -1.59 12.83
C GLU A 148 3.98 -0.12 13.19
N ALA A 149 4.71 0.11 14.29
CA ALA A 149 5.10 1.44 14.75
C ALA A 149 5.99 2.19 13.75
N TYR A 150 6.62 1.48 12.83
CA TYR A 150 7.48 2.06 11.80
C TYR A 150 6.87 1.99 10.39
N ASN A 151 5.67 1.41 10.23
CA ASN A 151 5.14 1.05 8.92
C ASN A 151 5.00 2.27 7.99
N ILE A 152 4.59 3.44 8.50
CA ILE A 152 4.47 4.67 7.71
C ILE A 152 5.82 5.06 7.11
N PHE A 153 6.91 5.05 7.90
CA PHE A 153 8.24 5.41 7.40
C PHE A 153 8.74 4.43 6.34
N ILE A 154 8.46 3.14 6.52
CA ILE A 154 8.85 2.12 5.55
C ILE A 154 8.04 2.25 4.27
N THR A 155 6.72 2.31 4.35
CA THR A 155 5.86 2.23 3.15
C THR A 155 5.82 3.55 2.39
N GLU A 156 5.73 4.66 3.11
CA GLU A 156 5.50 5.98 2.51
C GLU A 156 6.80 6.72 2.21
N LEU A 157 7.86 6.57 3.01
CA LEU A 157 9.14 7.25 2.71
C LEU A 157 10.10 6.33 1.96
N LEU A 158 10.60 5.29 2.62
CA LEU A 158 11.62 4.42 2.03
C LEU A 158 11.07 3.62 0.84
N GLY A 159 9.81 3.19 0.91
CA GLY A 159 9.12 2.43 -0.12
C GLY A 159 8.85 3.22 -1.41
N GLN A 160 8.72 4.55 -1.31
CA GLN A 160 8.58 5.42 -2.48
C GLN A 160 9.92 5.59 -3.21
N LEU A 161 11.02 5.75 -2.47
CA LEU A 161 12.38 5.81 -3.02
C LEU A 161 12.81 4.47 -3.61
N ASN A 162 12.46 3.37 -2.95
CA ASN A 162 12.76 2.02 -3.39
C ASN A 162 11.59 1.08 -3.09
N ARG A 163 10.82 0.74 -4.13
CA ARG A 163 9.67 -0.18 -4.02
C ARG A 163 10.04 -1.56 -3.46
N GLY A 164 11.31 -1.99 -3.60
CA GLY A 164 11.79 -3.22 -3.01
C GLY A 164 11.85 -3.20 -1.48
N ALA A 165 11.97 -2.01 -0.86
CA ALA A 165 11.92 -1.85 0.59
C ALA A 165 10.51 -2.02 1.18
N ARG A 166 9.46 -1.73 0.39
CA ARG A 166 8.05 -1.80 0.80
C ARG A 166 7.56 -3.22 1.09
N SER A 167 8.24 -4.22 0.54
CA SER A 167 7.83 -5.61 0.71
C SER A 167 8.31 -6.18 2.05
N GLN A 168 7.46 -6.96 2.71
CA GLN A 168 7.82 -7.74 3.89
C GLN A 168 7.69 -9.22 3.54
N MET A 169 8.82 -9.95 3.52
CA MET A 169 8.86 -11.33 3.00
C MET A 169 7.95 -12.27 3.78
N ARG A 170 7.88 -12.13 5.11
CA ARG A 170 6.94 -12.90 5.94
C ARG A 170 5.49 -12.75 5.48
N ARG A 171 5.01 -11.51 5.36
CA ARG A 171 3.63 -11.21 4.91
C ARG A 171 3.35 -11.69 3.48
N ILE A 172 4.36 -11.82 2.63
CA ILE A 172 4.20 -12.35 1.27
C ILE A 172 4.15 -13.88 1.33
N TYR A 173 5.04 -14.51 2.10
CA TYR A 173 5.08 -15.95 2.30
C TYR A 173 3.79 -16.49 2.94
N ASP A 174 3.29 -15.83 4.00
CA ASP A 174 2.07 -16.23 4.70
C ASP A 174 0.83 -16.26 3.77
N ARG A 175 0.85 -15.53 2.65
CA ARG A 175 -0.24 -15.54 1.64
C ARG A 175 -0.23 -16.76 0.73
N LEU A 176 0.89 -17.49 0.67
CA LEU A 176 1.01 -18.68 -0.18
C LEU A 176 0.18 -19.84 0.37
N ASN A 177 -0.09 -19.85 1.69
CA ASN A 177 -0.63 -21.02 2.39
C ASN A 177 0.20 -22.29 2.10
N ALA A 178 1.52 -22.13 1.96
CA ALA A 178 2.45 -23.23 1.73
C ALA A 178 2.54 -24.13 2.97
N GLU A 179 2.95 -25.39 2.77
CA GLU A 179 3.14 -26.32 3.88
C GLU A 179 4.20 -25.80 4.86
N PRO A 180 3.97 -25.90 6.19
CA PRO A 180 4.94 -25.47 7.19
C PRO A 180 6.27 -26.20 7.02
N SER A 181 7.36 -25.46 7.06
CA SER A 181 8.72 -25.99 7.04
C SER A 181 9.56 -25.30 8.10
N GLU A 182 10.15 -26.08 9.02
CA GLU A 182 10.99 -25.54 10.10
C GLU A 182 12.18 -24.74 9.56
N GLU A 183 12.74 -25.15 8.41
CA GLU A 183 13.85 -24.45 7.78
C GLU A 183 13.42 -23.09 7.22
N ILE A 184 12.24 -23.03 6.59
CA ILE A 184 11.67 -21.78 6.07
C ILE A 184 11.30 -20.86 7.23
N ASP A 185 10.67 -21.38 8.28
CA ASP A 185 10.33 -20.61 9.48
C ASP A 185 11.58 -20.03 10.14
N ALA A 186 12.65 -20.81 10.30
CA ALA A 186 13.92 -20.32 10.85
C ALA A 186 14.55 -19.23 9.94
N ALA A 187 14.45 -19.37 8.62
CA ALA A 187 14.93 -18.36 7.68
C ALA A 187 14.12 -17.06 7.77
N LEU A 188 12.80 -17.15 7.89
CA LEU A 188 11.90 -16.02 8.05
C LEU A 188 12.08 -15.33 9.40
N ASP A 189 12.22 -16.08 10.49
CA ASP A 189 12.44 -15.51 11.83
C ASP A 189 13.77 -14.73 11.88
N ALA A 190 14.84 -15.26 11.28
CA ALA A 190 16.11 -14.54 11.14
C ALA A 190 16.00 -13.30 10.25
N TYR A 191 15.17 -13.37 9.19
CA TYR A 191 14.85 -12.21 8.35
C TYR A 191 14.10 -11.14 9.14
N GLU A 192 13.06 -11.49 9.90
CA GLU A 192 12.22 -10.54 10.63
C GLU A 192 13.01 -9.75 11.67
N GLN A 193 13.92 -10.42 12.39
CA GLN A 193 14.82 -9.75 13.33
C GLN A 193 15.74 -8.73 12.65
N ARG A 194 16.32 -9.12 11.51
CA ARG A 194 17.15 -8.21 10.71
C ARG A 194 16.33 -7.08 10.11
N TYR A 195 15.14 -7.39 9.61
CA TYR A 195 14.24 -6.41 9.01
C TYR A 195 13.83 -5.35 10.04
N LEU A 196 13.43 -5.75 11.24
CA LEU A 196 13.14 -4.84 12.35
C LEU A 196 14.33 -3.94 12.69
N LYS A 197 15.56 -4.49 12.72
CA LYS A 197 16.76 -3.68 12.92
C LYS A 197 16.92 -2.64 11.81
N GLU A 198 16.88 -3.05 10.54
CA GLU A 198 17.07 -2.15 9.41
C GLU A 198 15.95 -1.10 9.29
N VAL A 199 14.75 -1.42 9.76
CA VAL A 199 13.63 -0.48 9.85
C VAL A 199 13.87 0.61 10.90
N LYS A 200 14.40 0.23 12.07
CA LYS A 200 14.80 1.19 13.13
C LYS A 200 15.93 2.10 12.64
N ASP A 201 16.93 1.51 11.97
CA ASP A 201 18.01 2.27 11.33
C ASP A 201 17.45 3.21 10.24
N GLY A 202 16.40 2.79 9.52
CA GLY A 202 15.60 3.60 8.60
C GLY A 202 14.96 4.83 9.22
N PHE A 203 14.36 4.68 10.39
CA PHE A 203 13.80 5.81 11.12
C PHE A 203 14.88 6.82 11.56
N GLU A 204 16.05 6.33 11.99
CA GLU A 204 17.17 7.22 12.31
C GLU A 204 17.72 7.94 11.08
N ALA A 205 17.77 7.29 9.92
CA ALA A 205 18.13 7.93 8.65
C ALA A 205 17.14 9.04 8.27
N VAL A 206 15.84 8.87 8.52
CA VAL A 206 14.83 9.93 8.34
C VAL A 206 15.13 11.12 9.24
N VAL A 207 15.40 10.88 10.53
CA VAL A 207 15.75 11.94 11.47
C VAL A 207 17.02 12.68 11.06
N GLU A 208 18.03 11.96 10.58
CA GLU A 208 19.27 12.56 10.05
C GLU A 208 19.01 13.43 8.83
N SER A 209 18.25 12.93 7.84
CA SER A 209 17.87 13.70 6.66
C SER A 209 17.09 14.97 7.00
N VAL A 210 16.22 14.95 8.00
CA VAL A 210 15.52 16.16 8.47
C VAL A 210 16.50 17.17 9.07
N LYS A 211 17.47 16.73 9.87
CA LYS A 211 18.51 17.63 10.42
C LYS A 211 19.35 18.27 9.33
N LEU A 212 19.81 17.47 8.36
CA LEU A 212 20.54 17.99 7.21
C LEU A 212 19.70 18.99 6.42
N THR A 213 18.39 18.77 6.30
CA THR A 213 17.48 19.70 5.64
C THR A 213 17.41 21.03 6.37
N LEU A 214 17.31 21.00 7.72
CA LEU A 214 17.32 22.21 8.55
C LEU A 214 18.65 22.97 8.43
N ASP A 215 19.78 22.25 8.43
CA ASP A 215 21.11 22.85 8.22
C ASP A 215 21.18 23.59 6.87
N GLN A 216 20.66 22.98 5.81
CA GLN A 216 20.63 23.62 4.49
C GLN A 216 19.69 24.84 4.42
N ILE A 217 18.54 24.79 5.09
CA ILE A 217 17.61 25.93 5.20
C ILE A 217 18.32 27.12 5.87
N ASP A 218 19.03 26.84 6.97
CA ASP A 218 19.76 27.86 7.73
C ASP A 218 20.93 28.43 6.90
N GLU A 219 21.72 27.58 6.24
CA GLU A 219 22.81 27.99 5.35
C GLU A 219 22.35 28.86 4.17
N LEU A 220 21.20 28.54 3.58
CA LEU A 220 20.65 29.29 2.45
C LEU A 220 20.00 30.61 2.88
N GLY A 221 19.72 30.77 4.18
CA GLY A 221 19.00 31.92 4.73
C GLY A 221 17.60 32.07 4.13
N VAL A 222 16.90 30.96 3.91
CA VAL A 222 15.59 30.96 3.22
C VAL A 222 14.39 30.96 4.17
N ARG A 223 14.63 30.83 5.48
CA ARG A 223 13.61 30.71 6.53
C ARG A 223 12.64 31.89 6.57
N ASP A 224 13.18 33.11 6.49
CA ASP A 224 12.42 34.35 6.60
C ASP A 224 11.90 34.85 5.24
N LEU A 225 12.13 34.10 4.16
CA LEU A 225 11.65 34.49 2.83
C LEU A 225 10.22 34.02 2.66
N ASP A 226 9.35 34.92 2.20
CA ASP A 226 8.02 34.54 1.75
C ASP A 226 8.08 33.65 0.49
N GLN A 227 6.99 32.95 0.21
CA GLN A 227 6.89 32.01 -0.91
C GLN A 227 7.23 32.64 -2.26
N GLN A 228 6.82 33.89 -2.53
CA GLN A 228 7.09 34.56 -3.80
C GLN A 228 8.57 34.89 -3.93
N THR A 229 9.19 35.38 -2.86
CA THR A 229 10.63 35.68 -2.82
C THR A 229 11.46 34.41 -3.00
N LEU A 230 11.08 33.30 -2.35
CA LEU A 230 11.74 32.01 -2.51
C LEU A 230 11.66 31.52 -3.96
N LEU A 231 10.46 31.56 -4.57
CA LEU A 231 10.26 31.18 -5.97
C LEU A 231 11.08 32.06 -6.93
N MET A 232 11.05 33.38 -6.75
CA MET A 232 11.83 34.30 -7.59
C MET A 232 13.33 34.02 -7.49
N ARG A 233 13.85 33.77 -6.28
CA ARG A 233 15.27 33.44 -6.07
C ARG A 233 15.70 32.24 -6.90
N PHE A 234 14.99 31.11 -6.79
CA PHE A 234 15.36 29.89 -7.53
C PHE A 234 14.98 29.92 -9.02
N MET A 235 14.01 30.75 -9.43
CA MET A 235 13.69 30.92 -10.85
C MET A 235 14.66 31.85 -11.59
N SER A 236 15.21 32.84 -10.89
CA SER A 236 16.10 33.86 -11.47
C SER A 236 17.55 33.38 -11.66
N ASP A 237 17.96 32.35 -10.91
CA ASP A 237 19.34 31.87 -10.89
C ASP A 237 19.40 30.36 -11.18
N GLU A 238 19.83 30.00 -12.38
CA GLU A 238 20.02 28.61 -12.79
C GLU A 238 21.09 27.89 -11.93
N SER A 239 22.09 28.62 -11.44
CA SER A 239 23.11 28.06 -10.55
C SER A 239 22.55 27.70 -9.17
N ALA A 240 21.53 28.43 -8.70
CA ALA A 240 20.82 28.11 -7.46
C ALA A 240 20.01 26.80 -7.58
N ILE A 241 19.46 26.50 -8.77
CA ILE A 241 18.78 25.23 -9.03
C ILE A 241 19.77 24.06 -8.98
N GLU A 242 20.95 24.21 -9.60
CA GLU A 242 21.98 23.17 -9.58
C GLU A 242 22.57 22.95 -8.19
N ASP A 243 22.77 24.02 -7.39
CA ASP A 243 23.16 23.88 -5.99
C ASP A 243 22.07 23.16 -5.18
N LEU A 244 20.79 23.47 -5.41
CA LEU A 244 19.67 22.79 -4.76
C LEU A 244 19.60 21.29 -5.11
N LYS A 245 19.88 20.92 -6.37
CA LYS A 245 19.99 19.50 -6.77
C LYS A 245 21.12 18.80 -6.01
N ARG A 246 22.31 19.39 -5.98
CA ARG A 246 23.47 18.85 -5.26
C ARG A 246 23.18 18.68 -3.76
N ARG A 247 22.55 19.69 -3.16
CA ARG A 247 22.12 19.68 -1.76
C ARG A 247 21.09 18.59 -1.50
N GLY A 248 20.10 18.46 -2.38
CA GLY A 248 19.09 17.42 -2.26
C GLY A 248 19.66 16.01 -2.45
N ASP A 249 20.71 15.81 -3.25
CA ASP A 249 21.43 14.53 -3.30
C ASP A 249 22.05 14.16 -1.95
N ILE A 250 22.61 15.14 -1.23
CA ILE A 250 23.14 14.94 0.12
C ILE A 250 22.02 14.58 1.09
N LEU A 251 20.86 15.25 1.00
CA LEU A 251 19.70 15.00 1.88
C LEU A 251 19.09 13.62 1.68
N LEU A 252 18.97 13.18 0.42
CA LEU A 252 18.33 11.93 0.06
C LEU A 252 19.23 10.72 0.26
N LYS A 253 20.55 10.92 0.27
CA LYS A 253 21.52 9.82 0.34
C LYS A 253 21.30 8.85 1.51
N PRO A 254 21.12 9.29 2.77
CA PRO A 254 20.83 8.37 3.87
C PRO A 254 19.58 7.52 3.63
N LEU A 255 18.52 8.13 3.09
CA LEU A 255 17.26 7.44 2.80
C LEU A 255 17.41 6.42 1.67
N ILE A 256 18.09 6.80 0.58
CA ILE A 256 18.34 5.93 -0.57
C ILE A 256 19.20 4.74 -0.16
N ASP A 257 20.29 4.99 0.58
CA ASP A 257 21.19 3.94 1.07
C ASP A 257 20.42 2.96 1.98
N GLN A 258 19.60 3.46 2.91
CA GLN A 258 18.86 2.60 3.82
C GLN A 258 17.69 1.86 3.15
N ALA A 259 16.96 2.52 2.24
CA ALA A 259 15.94 1.85 1.43
C ALA A 259 16.55 0.74 0.56
N TYR A 260 17.77 0.95 0.03
CA TYR A 260 18.52 -0.08 -0.67
C TYR A 260 18.92 -1.24 0.23
N VAL A 261 19.38 -0.99 1.47
CA VAL A 261 19.72 -2.07 2.43
C VAL A 261 18.51 -2.96 2.72
N ILE A 262 17.34 -2.37 3.00
CA ILE A 262 16.09 -3.12 3.24
C ILE A 262 15.70 -3.92 1.97
N SER A 263 15.78 -3.29 0.80
CA SER A 263 15.49 -3.95 -0.48
C SER A 263 16.42 -5.14 -0.75
N GLN A 264 17.71 -5.00 -0.44
CA GLN A 264 18.68 -6.10 -0.53
C GLN A 264 18.38 -7.24 0.45
N LEU A 265 17.96 -6.92 1.67
CA LEU A 265 17.54 -7.92 2.64
C LEU A 265 16.34 -8.72 2.11
N ASN A 266 15.35 -8.03 1.54
CA ASN A 266 14.18 -8.64 0.91
C ASN A 266 14.57 -9.52 -0.28
N TRP A 267 15.43 -9.03 -1.16
CA TRP A 267 15.90 -9.76 -2.35
C TRP A 267 16.64 -11.05 -1.98
N LYS A 268 17.59 -10.98 -1.03
CA LYS A 268 18.35 -12.14 -0.54
C LYS A 268 17.43 -13.17 0.11
N THR A 269 16.45 -12.71 0.88
CA THR A 269 15.48 -13.58 1.54
C THR A 269 14.57 -14.26 0.52
N TRP A 270 14.07 -13.52 -0.47
CA TRP A 270 13.31 -14.08 -1.59
C TRP A 270 14.11 -15.19 -2.29
N LYS A 271 15.37 -14.95 -2.65
CA LYS A 271 16.22 -15.98 -3.29
C LYS A 271 16.39 -17.24 -2.44
N LYS A 272 16.54 -17.06 -1.12
CA LYS A 272 16.65 -18.16 -0.18
C LYS A 272 15.35 -18.98 -0.14
N LEU A 273 14.19 -18.32 -0.08
CA LEU A 273 12.88 -18.97 -0.07
C LEU A 273 12.56 -19.66 -1.41
N ASP A 274 12.85 -19.02 -2.54
CA ASP A 274 12.66 -19.60 -3.89
C ASP A 274 13.42 -20.91 -4.07
N ALA A 275 14.60 -21.04 -3.47
CA ALA A 275 15.40 -22.27 -3.50
C ALA A 275 14.90 -23.38 -2.55
N MET A 276 14.11 -23.03 -1.53
CA MET A 276 13.56 -23.97 -0.54
C MET A 276 12.14 -24.46 -0.91
N LEU A 277 11.43 -23.69 -1.73
CA LEU A 277 10.05 -23.97 -2.11
C LEU A 277 9.95 -24.89 -3.33
N GLY A 278 8.86 -25.66 -3.38
CA GLY A 278 8.46 -26.37 -4.60
C GLY A 278 8.14 -25.39 -5.73
N GLU A 279 8.23 -25.85 -6.99
CA GLU A 279 8.12 -24.99 -8.18
C GLU A 279 6.85 -24.12 -8.20
N LYS A 280 5.71 -24.68 -7.78
CA LYS A 280 4.43 -23.98 -7.72
C LYS A 280 4.47 -22.80 -6.73
N ASP A 281 4.88 -23.04 -5.49
CA ASP A 281 4.89 -22.03 -4.43
C ASP A 281 6.00 -21.01 -4.65
N ALA A 282 7.17 -21.44 -5.14
CA ALA A 282 8.27 -20.57 -5.54
C ALA A 282 7.83 -19.57 -6.62
N ARG A 283 7.07 -20.04 -7.62
CA ARG A 283 6.49 -19.19 -8.65
C ARG A 283 5.47 -18.20 -8.09
N GLN A 284 4.54 -18.65 -7.25
CA GLN A 284 3.56 -17.76 -6.63
C GLN A 284 4.25 -16.69 -5.75
N LEU A 285 5.29 -17.09 -5.01
CA LEU A 285 6.12 -16.18 -4.23
C LEU A 285 6.77 -15.11 -5.12
N GLN A 286 7.35 -15.53 -6.24
CA GLN A 286 7.93 -14.61 -7.23
C GLN A 286 6.87 -13.65 -7.77
N ASP A 287 5.69 -14.13 -8.16
CA ASP A 287 4.62 -13.29 -8.70
C ASP A 287 4.15 -12.25 -7.67
N TYR A 288 3.94 -12.65 -6.40
CA TYR A 288 3.57 -11.71 -5.33
C TYR A 288 4.66 -10.71 -4.99
N TYR A 289 5.92 -11.14 -4.94
CA TYR A 289 7.01 -10.23 -4.62
C TYR A 289 7.33 -9.28 -5.78
N PHE A 290 7.39 -9.78 -7.01
CA PHE A 290 7.78 -9.00 -8.18
C PHE A 290 6.68 -8.05 -8.60
N SER A 291 5.40 -8.42 -8.48
CA SER A 291 4.30 -7.48 -8.77
C SER A 291 4.32 -6.24 -7.87
N LYS A 292 4.76 -6.38 -6.61
CA LYS A 292 4.90 -5.27 -5.66
C LYS A 292 6.22 -4.51 -5.83
N SER A 293 7.33 -5.24 -5.86
CA SER A 293 8.68 -4.65 -5.77
C SER A 293 9.29 -4.35 -7.13
N PHE A 294 8.94 -5.09 -8.17
CA PHE A 294 9.56 -5.06 -9.49
C PHE A 294 8.49 -5.08 -10.59
N TYR A 295 7.48 -4.23 -10.44
CA TYR A 295 6.34 -4.17 -11.36
C TYR A 295 6.79 -4.05 -12.82
N ASP A 296 7.77 -3.19 -13.10
CA ASP A 296 8.35 -3.01 -14.44
C ASP A 296 8.94 -4.31 -15.01
N ALA A 297 9.58 -5.13 -14.17
CA ALA A 297 10.14 -6.41 -14.59
C ALA A 297 9.06 -7.47 -14.84
N SER A 298 8.03 -7.50 -14.00
CA SER A 298 6.95 -8.51 -14.07
C SER A 298 5.79 -8.12 -15.01
N ARG A 299 5.80 -6.90 -15.55
CA ARG A 299 4.74 -6.37 -16.41
C ARG A 299 4.49 -7.29 -17.61
N GLY A 300 3.23 -7.65 -17.82
CA GLY A 300 2.77 -8.46 -18.95
C GLY A 300 2.82 -9.97 -18.75
N GLY A 301 3.55 -10.49 -17.75
CA GLY A 301 3.49 -11.91 -17.39
C GLY A 301 2.08 -12.36 -17.03
N LYS A 302 1.38 -11.55 -16.22
CA LYS A 302 -0.04 -11.79 -15.85
C LYS A 302 -0.97 -11.85 -17.06
N ARG A 303 -0.71 -11.05 -18.11
CA ARG A 303 -1.52 -11.05 -19.34
C ARG A 303 -1.46 -12.42 -20.02
N ILE A 304 -0.27 -12.98 -20.17
CA ILE A 304 -0.09 -14.31 -20.79
C ILE A 304 -0.67 -15.41 -19.89
N ALA A 305 -0.47 -15.33 -18.57
CA ALA A 305 -1.08 -16.27 -17.63
C ALA A 305 -2.62 -16.27 -17.74
N THR A 306 -3.25 -15.10 -17.67
CA THR A 306 -4.71 -14.97 -17.83
C THR A 306 -5.19 -15.43 -19.21
N LEU A 307 -4.43 -15.18 -20.28
CA LEU A 307 -4.77 -15.68 -21.62
C LEU A 307 -4.75 -17.21 -21.68
N LEU A 308 -3.74 -17.85 -21.10
CA LEU A 308 -3.64 -19.31 -21.02
C LEU A 308 -4.75 -19.90 -20.13
N ASP A 309 -5.01 -19.30 -18.97
CA ASP A 309 -6.07 -19.76 -18.05
C ASP A 309 -7.44 -19.71 -18.73
N ARG A 310 -7.74 -18.63 -19.44
CA ARG A 310 -8.97 -18.51 -20.24
C ARG A 310 -9.00 -19.52 -21.37
N ALA A 311 -7.87 -19.76 -22.03
CA ALA A 311 -7.79 -20.76 -23.08
C ALA A 311 -8.11 -22.16 -22.54
N PHE A 312 -7.47 -22.59 -21.45
CA PHE A 312 -7.70 -23.90 -20.83
C PHE A 312 -9.12 -24.11 -20.30
N ALA A 313 -9.83 -23.03 -19.98
CA ALA A 313 -11.23 -23.08 -19.56
C ALA A 313 -12.23 -23.31 -20.73
N MET A 314 -11.79 -23.17 -21.99
CA MET A 314 -12.65 -23.42 -23.15
C MET A 314 -12.90 -24.92 -23.33
N SER A 315 -14.17 -25.28 -23.53
CA SER A 315 -14.61 -26.66 -23.75
C SER A 315 -14.31 -27.19 -25.16
N GLU A 316 -14.08 -26.26 -26.10
CA GLU A 316 -13.91 -26.47 -27.53
C GLU A 316 -12.45 -26.76 -27.91
N LEU A 317 -11.52 -26.72 -26.95
CA LEU A 317 -10.12 -27.09 -27.17
C LEU A 317 -10.02 -28.58 -27.50
N ASN A 318 -9.42 -28.88 -28.65
CA ASN A 318 -9.05 -30.26 -28.95
C ASN A 318 -7.78 -30.66 -28.18
N GLU A 319 -7.54 -31.98 -28.07
CA GLU A 319 -6.42 -32.52 -27.29
C GLU A 319 -5.05 -32.04 -27.79
N GLY A 320 -4.87 -31.91 -29.11
CA GLY A 320 -3.61 -31.42 -29.69
C GLY A 320 -3.32 -29.97 -29.29
N GLN A 321 -4.32 -29.10 -29.36
CA GLN A 321 -4.22 -27.70 -28.92
C GLN A 321 -3.91 -27.61 -27.43
N ARG A 322 -4.51 -28.47 -26.60
CA ARG A 322 -4.25 -28.51 -25.15
C ARG A 322 -2.79 -28.85 -24.86
N ILE A 323 -2.26 -29.89 -25.51
CA ILE A 323 -0.84 -30.28 -25.38
C ILE A 323 0.09 -29.14 -25.83
N ASP A 324 -0.18 -28.51 -26.97
CA ASP A 324 0.64 -27.40 -27.48
C ASP A 324 0.61 -26.18 -26.52
N LEU A 325 -0.56 -25.88 -25.92
CA LEU A 325 -0.69 -24.79 -24.95
C LEU A 325 0.03 -25.10 -23.62
N GLU A 326 0.02 -26.36 -23.17
CA GLU A 326 0.78 -26.80 -21.98
C GLU A 326 2.29 -26.68 -22.21
N GLU A 327 2.78 -27.02 -23.40
CA GLU A 327 4.18 -26.83 -23.78
C GLU A 327 4.55 -25.34 -23.79
N ILE A 328 3.69 -24.48 -24.38
CA ILE A 328 3.89 -23.02 -24.36
C ILE A 328 3.88 -22.51 -22.92
N GLN A 329 2.94 -22.94 -22.09
CA GLN A 329 2.85 -22.51 -20.70
C GLN A 329 4.15 -22.85 -19.97
N THR A 330 4.59 -24.11 -20.03
CA THR A 330 5.83 -24.56 -19.38
C THR A 330 7.05 -23.79 -19.86
N THR A 331 7.20 -23.63 -21.18
CA THR A 331 8.32 -22.89 -21.78
C THR A 331 8.29 -21.41 -21.41
N PHE A 332 7.10 -20.80 -21.43
CA PHE A 332 6.89 -19.41 -21.05
C PHE A 332 7.29 -19.19 -19.60
N ASN A 333 6.80 -20.01 -18.68
CA ASN A 333 7.06 -19.85 -17.25
C ASN A 333 8.55 -19.91 -16.93
N SER A 334 9.25 -20.92 -17.48
CA SER A 334 10.69 -21.09 -17.25
C SER A 334 11.52 -19.93 -17.79
N ARG A 335 11.24 -19.48 -19.02
CA ARG A 335 11.97 -18.36 -19.64
C ARG A 335 11.60 -17.01 -19.03
N TRP A 336 10.32 -16.80 -18.72
CA TRP A 336 9.81 -15.59 -18.10
C TRP A 336 10.38 -15.42 -16.70
N LYS A 337 10.45 -16.49 -15.88
CA LYS A 337 11.12 -16.45 -14.57
C LYS A 337 12.55 -15.92 -14.68
N LYS A 338 13.35 -16.47 -15.60
CA LYS A 338 14.75 -16.03 -15.82
C LYS A 338 14.84 -14.58 -16.32
N LYS A 339 13.99 -14.20 -17.28
CA LYS A 339 13.97 -12.83 -17.84
C LYS A 339 13.56 -11.79 -16.81
N THR A 340 12.53 -12.07 -16.02
CA THR A 340 12.06 -11.17 -14.97
C THR A 340 13.08 -11.04 -13.85
N GLU A 341 13.75 -12.12 -13.44
CA GLU A 341 14.82 -12.05 -12.44
C GLU A 341 16.00 -11.21 -12.93
N ALA A 342 16.45 -11.41 -14.18
CA ALA A 342 17.54 -10.63 -14.75
C ALA A 342 17.20 -9.12 -14.84
N HIS A 343 15.98 -8.78 -15.25
CA HIS A 343 15.50 -7.40 -15.27
C HIS A 343 15.39 -6.82 -13.84
N ALA A 344 14.83 -7.58 -12.89
CA ALA A 344 14.73 -7.17 -11.49
C ALA A 344 16.10 -6.93 -10.84
N ASP A 345 17.11 -7.75 -11.14
CA ASP A 345 18.49 -7.56 -10.65
C ASP A 345 19.11 -6.25 -11.14
N ILE A 346 18.87 -5.85 -12.39
CA ILE A 346 19.33 -4.56 -12.92
C ILE A 346 18.57 -3.39 -12.27
N LEU A 347 17.25 -3.50 -12.11
CA LEU A 347 16.44 -2.50 -11.38
C LEU A 347 16.93 -2.34 -9.94
N GLU A 348 17.31 -3.44 -9.31
CA GLU A 348 17.81 -3.41 -7.94
C GLU A 348 19.15 -2.71 -7.83
N LYS A 349 20.06 -2.95 -8.78
CA LYS A 349 21.35 -2.23 -8.86
C LYS A 349 21.17 -0.75 -9.15
N SER A 350 20.23 -0.36 -10.02
CA SER A 350 20.00 1.04 -10.35
C SER A 350 19.44 1.86 -9.19
N ARG A 351 18.73 1.24 -8.24
CA ARG A 351 18.20 1.90 -7.04
C ARG A 351 19.28 2.42 -6.09
N LYS A 352 20.46 1.80 -6.08
CA LYS A 352 21.57 2.22 -5.20
C LYS A 352 22.18 3.56 -5.60
N VAL A 353 22.13 3.90 -6.89
CA VAL A 353 22.82 5.08 -7.44
C VAL A 353 21.87 6.25 -7.69
N GLN A 354 20.65 6.20 -7.15
CA GLN A 354 19.66 7.25 -7.38
C GLN A 354 20.17 8.58 -6.85
N THR A 355 20.07 9.60 -7.69
CA THR A 355 20.28 11.02 -7.37
C THR A 355 19.07 11.78 -7.88
N ILE A 356 18.88 13.01 -7.44
CA ILE A 356 17.85 13.91 -7.94
C ILE A 356 17.95 14.05 -9.46
N ALA A 357 19.16 14.22 -9.99
CA ALA A 357 19.37 14.35 -11.43
C ALA A 357 18.99 13.08 -12.21
N ILE A 358 19.18 11.90 -11.62
CA ILE A 358 18.74 10.63 -12.21
C ILE A 358 17.22 10.48 -12.10
N MET A 359 16.63 10.79 -10.93
CA MET A 359 15.18 10.72 -10.69
C MET A 359 14.40 11.73 -11.52
N SER A 360 14.99 12.88 -11.86
CA SER A 360 14.41 13.89 -12.76
C SER A 360 14.54 13.52 -14.24
N GLY A 361 15.41 12.57 -14.58
CA GLY A 361 15.75 12.19 -15.95
C GLY A 361 16.76 13.13 -16.62
N ASP A 362 17.43 14.00 -15.86
CA ASP A 362 18.48 14.90 -16.38
C ASP A 362 19.77 14.13 -16.71
N VAL A 363 20.05 13.05 -15.98
CA VAL A 363 21.23 12.20 -16.17
C VAL A 363 20.81 10.78 -16.53
N ILE A 364 21.27 10.32 -17.69
CA ILE A 364 21.13 8.92 -18.12
C ILE A 364 22.27 8.12 -17.49
N THR A 365 21.92 7.05 -16.81
CA THR A 365 22.84 6.09 -16.19
C THR A 365 23.18 4.95 -17.16
N GLU A 366 24.24 4.20 -16.84
CA GLU A 366 24.54 2.97 -17.57
C GLU A 366 23.43 1.90 -17.45
N PHE A 367 22.54 2.03 -16.46
CA PHE A 367 21.45 1.10 -16.24
C PHE A 367 20.27 1.38 -17.18
N ASP A 368 20.03 2.62 -17.58
CA ASP A 368 18.85 2.98 -18.37
C ASP A 368 18.81 2.27 -19.72
N SER A 369 19.95 2.25 -20.43
CA SER A 369 20.08 1.50 -21.69
C SER A 369 19.80 0.00 -21.52
N LYS A 370 20.26 -0.59 -20.40
CA LYS A 370 20.03 -2.01 -20.06
C LYS A 370 18.55 -2.24 -19.74
N LEU A 371 17.94 -1.37 -18.94
CA LEU A 371 16.52 -1.45 -18.56
C LEU A 371 15.61 -1.31 -19.78
N ASP A 372 15.90 -0.37 -20.69
CA ASP A 372 15.12 -0.20 -21.91
C ASP A 372 15.26 -1.39 -22.86
N THR A 373 16.45 -2.01 -22.91
CA THR A 373 16.67 -3.27 -23.62
C THR A 373 15.81 -4.38 -23.02
N TYR A 374 15.83 -4.57 -21.70
CA TYR A 374 15.00 -5.57 -21.03
C TYR A 374 13.50 -5.32 -21.22
N ARG A 375 13.04 -4.07 -21.15
CA ARG A 375 11.63 -3.70 -21.41
C ARG A 375 11.23 -4.09 -22.83
N SER A 376 12.06 -3.74 -23.81
CA SER A 376 11.81 -4.04 -25.23
C SER A 376 11.81 -5.54 -25.49
N GLU A 377 12.81 -6.27 -24.98
CA GLU A 377 12.89 -7.72 -25.11
C GLU A 377 11.72 -8.44 -24.44
N ASN A 378 11.31 -8.00 -23.24
CA ASN A 378 10.19 -8.59 -22.52
C ASN A 378 8.88 -8.34 -23.28
N ALA A 379 8.66 -7.13 -23.80
CA ALA A 379 7.49 -6.81 -24.62
C ALA A 379 7.44 -7.66 -25.90
N LEU A 380 8.56 -7.79 -26.61
CA LEU A 380 8.66 -8.66 -27.79
C LEU A 380 8.38 -10.12 -27.44
N TYR A 381 8.89 -10.60 -26.31
CA TYR A 381 8.68 -11.98 -25.87
C TYR A 381 7.21 -12.26 -25.51
N ILE A 382 6.54 -11.32 -24.83
CA ILE A 382 5.12 -11.39 -24.51
C ILE A 382 4.30 -11.42 -25.81
N ASN A 383 4.52 -10.46 -26.71
CA ASN A 383 3.77 -10.38 -27.98
C ASN A 383 3.97 -11.61 -28.85
N ALA A 384 5.19 -12.17 -28.89
CA ALA A 384 5.49 -13.39 -29.61
C ALA A 384 4.79 -14.61 -28.99
N THR A 385 4.72 -14.68 -27.66
CA THR A 385 4.02 -15.77 -26.95
C THR A 385 2.51 -15.69 -27.16
N GLU A 386 1.93 -14.50 -27.05
CA GLU A 386 0.52 -14.25 -27.36
C GLU A 386 0.18 -14.62 -28.81
N SER A 387 1.03 -14.24 -29.76
CA SER A 387 0.85 -14.63 -31.17
C SER A 387 0.86 -16.14 -31.36
N LYS A 388 1.74 -16.87 -30.66
CA LYS A 388 1.78 -18.34 -30.71
C LYS A 388 0.52 -18.97 -30.13
N ILE A 389 0.04 -18.45 -28.99
CA ILE A 389 -1.24 -18.89 -28.39
C ILE A 389 -2.38 -18.67 -29.38
N ASN A 390 -2.49 -17.47 -29.95
CA ASN A 390 -3.53 -17.15 -30.92
C ASN A 390 -3.47 -18.02 -32.19
N ASN A 391 -2.27 -18.40 -32.63
CA ASN A 391 -2.10 -19.30 -33.78
C ASN A 391 -2.57 -20.73 -33.48
N ILE A 392 -2.30 -21.26 -32.28
CA ILE A 392 -2.78 -22.59 -31.86
C ILE A 392 -4.30 -22.61 -31.73
N LEU A 393 -4.86 -21.57 -31.11
CA LEU A 393 -6.31 -21.42 -30.93
C LEU A 393 -7.02 -21.24 -32.28
N GLY A 394 -6.39 -20.55 -33.24
CA GLY A 394 -7.01 -20.21 -34.52
C GLY A 394 -8.07 -19.11 -34.39
N LYS A 395 -8.52 -18.58 -35.54
CA LYS A 395 -9.38 -17.38 -35.58
C LYS A 395 -10.71 -17.53 -34.83
N GLN A 396 -11.32 -18.72 -34.86
CA GLN A 396 -12.62 -18.98 -34.23
C GLN A 396 -12.51 -18.97 -32.71
N LEU A 397 -11.59 -19.74 -32.12
CA LEU A 397 -11.41 -19.79 -30.66
C LEU A 397 -10.86 -18.45 -30.12
N VAL A 398 -10.00 -17.77 -30.87
CA VAL A 398 -9.55 -16.40 -30.51
C VAL A 398 -10.74 -15.43 -30.48
N ALA A 399 -11.66 -15.52 -31.45
CA ALA A 399 -12.85 -14.68 -31.46
C ALA A 399 -13.81 -15.01 -30.29
N ILE A 400 -13.90 -16.27 -29.85
CA ILE A 400 -14.66 -16.65 -28.64
C ILE A 400 -13.97 -16.06 -27.40
N LEU A 401 -12.65 -16.24 -27.29
CA LEU A 401 -11.86 -15.75 -26.17
C LEU A 401 -11.86 -14.21 -26.08
N GLN A 402 -11.93 -13.50 -27.20
CA GLN A 402 -12.09 -12.05 -27.26
C GLN A 402 -13.56 -11.60 -27.17
N GLY A 403 -14.51 -12.40 -27.64
CA GLY A 403 -15.95 -12.15 -27.57
C GLY A 403 -16.48 -12.21 -26.14
N ASP A 404 -15.91 -13.08 -25.31
CA ASP A 404 -16.19 -13.12 -23.86
C ASP A 404 -15.68 -11.87 -23.12
N THR A 405 -14.77 -11.08 -23.72
CA THR A 405 -14.41 -9.75 -23.17
C THR A 405 -15.37 -8.63 -23.57
N ASN A 406 -16.32 -8.90 -24.47
CA ASN A 406 -17.38 -7.97 -24.88
C ASN A 406 -18.72 -8.20 -24.14
N LYS A 407 -18.78 -9.05 -23.12
CA LYS A 407 -19.83 -8.88 -22.10
C LYS A 407 -19.55 -7.54 -21.42
N GLU A 408 -20.35 -6.54 -21.76
CA GLU A 408 -20.19 -5.15 -21.36
C GLU A 408 -19.98 -5.03 -19.84
N THR A 409 -18.73 -4.91 -19.42
CA THR A 409 -18.42 -4.22 -18.17
C THR A 409 -18.75 -2.75 -18.41
N HIS A 410 -20.01 -2.36 -18.14
CA HIS A 410 -20.37 -0.95 -18.01
C HIS A 410 -19.54 -0.35 -16.88
N SER A 411 -18.46 0.33 -17.25
CA SER A 411 -17.68 1.14 -16.35
C SER A 411 -18.43 2.46 -16.14
N MET A 412 -19.18 2.60 -15.05
CA MET A 412 -19.66 3.92 -14.63
C MET A 412 -18.44 4.78 -14.26
N LEU A 413 -18.18 5.81 -15.05
CA LEU A 413 -17.16 6.80 -14.77
C LEU A 413 -17.77 7.84 -13.82
N PHE A 414 -17.47 7.77 -12.53
CA PHE A 414 -17.80 8.86 -11.62
C PHE A 414 -16.87 10.03 -11.90
N THR A 415 -17.37 11.06 -12.58
CA THR A 415 -16.68 12.35 -12.64
C THR A 415 -16.80 13.02 -11.28
N SER A 416 -15.68 13.51 -10.76
CA SER A 416 -15.66 14.23 -9.48
C SER A 416 -16.65 15.40 -9.52
N PRO A 417 -17.35 15.71 -8.41
CA PRO A 417 -18.31 16.81 -8.39
C PRO A 417 -17.61 18.12 -8.72
N SER A 418 -18.02 18.75 -9.83
CA SER A 418 -17.68 20.16 -10.07
C SER A 418 -18.58 21.01 -9.19
N THR A 419 -18.05 21.53 -8.08
CA THR A 419 -18.75 22.53 -7.28
C THR A 419 -18.87 23.84 -8.06
N LYS A 420 -20.03 24.09 -8.66
CA LYS A 420 -20.46 25.46 -8.97
C LYS A 420 -20.93 26.09 -7.66
N VAL A 421 -20.31 27.21 -7.29
CA VAL A 421 -20.75 28.06 -6.18
C VAL A 421 -22.02 28.79 -6.63
N GLY A 422 -23.18 28.29 -6.20
CA GLY A 422 -24.50 28.87 -6.45
C GLY A 422 -25.58 27.78 -6.31
N GLY A 423 -26.44 27.92 -5.29
CA GLY A 423 -27.32 26.86 -4.79
C GLY A 423 -28.29 26.27 -5.82
N ASP A 424 -28.05 25.01 -6.18
CA ASP A 424 -28.99 23.89 -6.13
C ASP A 424 -28.16 22.63 -6.42
N SER A 425 -28.11 21.67 -5.49
CA SER A 425 -27.29 20.46 -5.66
C SER A 425 -28.08 19.38 -6.39
N SER A 426 -28.22 19.49 -7.71
CA SER A 426 -28.65 18.38 -8.55
C SER A 426 -27.45 17.51 -8.91
N VAL A 427 -27.51 16.21 -8.59
CA VAL A 427 -26.53 15.22 -9.07
C VAL A 427 -26.96 14.81 -10.48
N GLU A 428 -26.20 15.24 -11.49
CA GLU A 428 -26.43 14.83 -12.87
C GLU A 428 -25.60 13.56 -13.14
N ILE A 429 -26.25 12.42 -13.33
CA ILE A 429 -25.58 11.15 -13.65
C ILE A 429 -25.60 10.97 -15.17
N GLN A 430 -24.43 11.06 -15.80
CA GLN A 430 -24.28 10.85 -17.24
C GLN A 430 -23.93 9.38 -17.50
N VAL A 431 -24.82 8.65 -18.18
CA VAL A 431 -24.57 7.26 -18.60
C VAL A 431 -24.03 7.30 -20.03
N ILE A 432 -22.74 7.00 -20.18
CA ILE A 432 -22.05 7.03 -21.48
C ILE A 432 -21.71 5.59 -21.88
N SER A 433 -22.07 5.19 -23.09
CA SER A 433 -21.65 3.90 -23.66
C SER A 433 -20.13 3.84 -23.81
N SER A 434 -19.54 2.65 -23.90
CA SER A 434 -18.09 2.48 -24.07
C SER A 434 -17.53 3.09 -25.37
N GLY A 435 -18.39 3.53 -26.29
CA GLY A 435 -18.04 4.27 -27.50
C GLY A 435 -18.00 5.79 -27.36
N GLY A 436 -18.32 6.34 -26.17
CA GLY A 436 -18.33 7.79 -25.93
C GLY A 436 -19.58 8.52 -26.44
N THR A 437 -20.59 7.80 -26.92
CA THR A 437 -21.90 8.34 -27.31
C THR A 437 -22.88 8.24 -26.14
N GLU A 438 -23.60 9.34 -25.89
CA GLU A 438 -24.75 9.36 -25.00
C GLU A 438 -25.82 8.41 -25.54
N LEU A 439 -26.40 7.62 -24.65
CA LEU A 439 -27.52 6.74 -24.99
C LEU A 439 -28.75 7.61 -25.30
N SER A 440 -29.50 7.26 -26.34
CA SER A 440 -30.80 7.89 -26.56
C SER A 440 -31.78 7.52 -25.45
N GLU A 441 -32.82 8.34 -25.24
CA GLU A 441 -33.89 8.07 -24.27
C GLU A 441 -34.56 6.70 -24.53
N GLU A 442 -34.71 6.34 -25.81
CA GLU A 442 -35.26 5.06 -26.26
C GLU A 442 -34.32 3.88 -25.93
N GLU A 443 -33.00 4.04 -26.04
CA GLU A 443 -32.01 3.02 -25.64
C GLU A 443 -31.99 2.84 -24.11
N LEU A 444 -32.12 3.93 -23.36
CA LEU A 444 -32.20 3.91 -21.91
C LEU A 444 -33.46 3.18 -21.42
N GLU A 445 -34.62 3.45 -22.03
CA GLU A 445 -35.87 2.75 -21.72
C GLU A 445 -35.79 1.25 -22.00
N VAL A 446 -35.11 0.85 -23.09
CA VAL A 446 -34.90 -0.57 -23.42
C VAL A 446 -34.03 -1.27 -22.37
N LEU A 447 -32.99 -0.61 -21.86
CA LEU A 447 -32.11 -1.15 -20.81
C LEU A 447 -32.78 -1.23 -19.43
N ILE A 448 -33.71 -0.30 -19.14
CA ILE A 448 -34.55 -0.38 -17.94
C ILE A 448 -35.57 -1.52 -18.08
N ALA A 449 -36.20 -1.65 -19.26
CA ALA A 449 -37.17 -2.70 -19.54
C ALA A 449 -36.54 -4.11 -19.61
N SER A 450 -35.27 -4.23 -20.01
CA SER A 450 -34.53 -5.50 -20.03
C SER A 450 -34.12 -5.96 -18.63
N GLY A 451 -34.21 -5.09 -17.62
CA GLY A 451 -33.76 -5.37 -16.25
C GLY A 451 -32.25 -5.27 -16.05
N GLU A 452 -31.50 -4.82 -17.06
CA GLU A 452 -30.06 -4.52 -16.94
C GLU A 452 -29.81 -3.27 -16.09
N ILE A 453 -30.82 -2.39 -16.00
CA ILE A 453 -30.86 -1.22 -15.15
C ILE A 453 -32.11 -1.31 -14.24
N GLN A 454 -31.93 -1.32 -12.91
CA GLN A 454 -33.05 -1.23 -11.96
C GLN A 454 -33.23 0.21 -11.50
N THR A 455 -34.40 0.80 -11.69
CA THR A 455 -34.76 2.09 -11.08
C THR A 455 -35.38 1.86 -9.71
N VAL A 456 -34.91 2.60 -8.69
CA VAL A 456 -35.55 2.67 -7.38
C VAL A 456 -36.20 4.05 -7.27
N GLU A 457 -37.53 4.07 -7.22
CA GLU A 457 -38.28 5.28 -6.89
C GLU A 457 -38.18 5.55 -5.39
N LEU A 458 -37.55 6.66 -5.03
CA LEU A 458 -37.58 7.19 -3.67
C LEU A 458 -38.72 8.21 -3.59
N SER A 459 -39.67 7.98 -2.69
CA SER A 459 -40.79 8.90 -2.49
C SER A 459 -40.33 10.16 -1.78
N THR A 460 -39.86 11.12 -2.57
CA THR A 460 -40.17 12.56 -2.61
C THR A 460 -39.06 13.19 -3.48
N ASP A 461 -39.43 13.51 -4.72
CA ASP A 461 -38.71 14.33 -5.69
C ASP A 461 -37.39 13.82 -6.32
N GLY A 462 -37.25 12.50 -6.57
CA GLY A 462 -36.25 12.01 -7.51
C GLY A 462 -36.11 10.49 -7.60
N SER A 463 -35.97 9.95 -8.81
CA SER A 463 -35.65 8.54 -9.06
C SER A 463 -34.14 8.30 -9.05
N THR A 464 -33.68 7.20 -8.44
CA THR A 464 -32.27 6.78 -8.47
C THR A 464 -32.13 5.48 -9.24
N VAL A 465 -31.10 5.38 -10.08
CA VAL A 465 -30.83 4.21 -10.94
C VAL A 465 -29.75 3.33 -10.29
N VAL A 466 -30.02 2.03 -10.10
CA VAL A 466 -29.12 1.02 -9.52
C VAL A 466 -28.87 -0.09 -10.57
N SER A 467 -27.61 -0.36 -10.88
CA SER A 467 -27.24 -1.47 -11.79
C SER A 467 -26.89 -2.74 -11.00
N GLY A 468 -27.31 -3.88 -11.52
CA GLY A 468 -27.15 -5.20 -10.91
C GLY A 468 -25.68 -5.59 -10.72
N GLY A 469 -25.25 -5.67 -9.46
CA GLY A 469 -24.01 -6.37 -9.08
C GLY A 469 -23.11 -5.67 -8.06
N VAL A 470 -23.39 -4.42 -7.68
CA VAL A 470 -22.57 -3.70 -6.67
C VAL A 470 -23.46 -3.23 -5.52
N ALA A 471 -23.13 -3.67 -4.31
CA ALA A 471 -23.80 -3.20 -3.10
C ALA A 471 -23.45 -1.73 -2.86
N VAL A 472 -24.41 -0.83 -3.06
CA VAL A 472 -24.35 0.54 -2.55
C VAL A 472 -24.82 0.50 -1.10
N GLY A 473 -23.93 0.81 -0.15
CA GLY A 473 -24.28 0.89 1.26
C GLY A 473 -25.33 1.99 1.49
N ARG A 474 -26.51 1.61 1.99
CA ARG A 474 -27.52 2.56 2.49
C ARG A 474 -27.12 2.99 3.90
N THR A 475 -26.91 4.28 4.12
CA THR A 475 -26.82 4.85 5.47
C THR A 475 -28.24 5.02 5.99
N ILE A 476 -28.64 4.18 6.95
CA ILE A 476 -29.96 4.24 7.58
C ILE A 476 -29.87 5.24 8.73
N SER A 477 -30.81 6.18 8.82
CA SER A 477 -30.90 7.09 9.96
C SER A 477 -31.27 6.33 11.24
N SER A 478 -30.86 6.83 12.41
CA SER A 478 -31.19 6.19 13.70
C SER A 478 -32.70 6.07 13.96
N SER A 479 -33.52 6.91 13.32
CA SER A 479 -34.98 6.82 13.36
C SER A 479 -35.56 5.72 12.47
N GLU A 480 -35.01 5.47 11.27
CA GLU A 480 -35.44 4.38 10.40
C GLU A 480 -35.03 3.01 10.95
N ALA A 481 -33.88 2.91 11.63
CA ALA A 481 -33.41 1.66 12.22
C ALA A 481 -34.30 1.16 13.37
N ALA A 482 -35.09 2.04 13.98
CA ALA A 482 -36.01 1.69 15.07
C ALA A 482 -37.34 1.09 14.58
N GLU A 483 -37.64 1.19 13.27
CA GLU A 483 -38.91 0.73 12.68
C GLU A 483 -38.77 -0.57 11.88
N LEU A 484 -37.54 -1.05 11.66
CA LEU A 484 -37.27 -2.29 10.93
C LEU A 484 -37.25 -3.49 11.88
N ASP A 485 -37.86 -4.60 11.45
CA ASP A 485 -37.81 -5.84 12.23
C ASP A 485 -36.45 -6.57 12.10
N GLU A 486 -36.21 -7.51 13.00
CA GLU A 486 -34.95 -8.24 13.12
C GLU A 486 -34.62 -9.09 11.87
N ILE A 487 -35.62 -9.42 11.04
CA ILE A 487 -35.45 -10.20 9.81
C ILE A 487 -35.03 -9.28 8.66
N GLU A 488 -35.60 -8.08 8.56
CA GLU A 488 -35.20 -7.07 7.59
C GLU A 488 -33.78 -6.54 7.86
N LEU A 489 -33.43 -6.30 9.12
CA LEU A 489 -32.06 -5.94 9.51
C LEU A 489 -31.07 -7.05 9.15
N ASN A 490 -31.37 -8.32 9.46
CA ASN A 490 -30.48 -9.43 9.13
C ASN A 490 -30.27 -9.64 7.61
N ASN A 491 -31.30 -9.40 6.79
CA ASN A 491 -31.18 -9.50 5.33
C ASN A 491 -30.32 -8.39 4.71
N ILE A 492 -30.32 -7.19 5.30
CA ILE A 492 -29.47 -6.07 4.88
C ILE A 492 -27.99 -6.35 5.25
N PHE A 493 -27.73 -6.95 6.41
CA PHE A 493 -26.37 -7.18 6.91
C PHE A 493 -25.68 -8.44 6.36
N MET A 494 -26.42 -9.53 6.08
CA MET A 494 -25.87 -10.76 5.48
C MET A 494 -25.27 -10.53 4.08
N ARG A 495 -25.65 -9.46 3.38
CA ARG A 495 -25.10 -9.10 2.06
C ARG A 495 -23.90 -8.15 2.10
N SER A 496 -23.63 -7.49 3.23
CA SER A 496 -22.56 -6.46 3.33
C SER A 496 -21.31 -6.91 4.09
N GLY A 497 -21.33 -8.08 4.74
CA GLY A 497 -20.16 -8.62 5.45
C GLY A 497 -19.69 -7.78 6.64
N ALA A 498 -20.51 -6.84 7.13
CA ALA A 498 -20.19 -6.00 8.27
C ALA A 498 -20.75 -6.58 9.58
N VAL A 499 -19.94 -6.57 10.63
CA VAL A 499 -20.33 -6.96 12.01
C VAL A 499 -20.75 -5.70 12.77
N LEU A 500 -21.96 -5.74 13.36
CA LEU A 500 -22.52 -4.66 14.19
C LEU A 500 -21.65 -4.37 15.44
N PRO A 501 -21.51 -3.10 15.88
CA PRO A 501 -21.21 -2.79 17.27
C PRO A 501 -22.47 -2.89 18.13
N GLU A 502 -22.35 -3.47 19.32
CA GLU A 502 -23.46 -3.55 20.27
C GLU A 502 -23.91 -2.16 20.78
N PRO A 503 -25.20 -1.99 21.10
CA PRO A 503 -25.72 -0.75 21.65
C PRO A 503 -25.18 -0.51 23.06
N ILE A 504 -24.66 0.70 23.29
CA ILE A 504 -24.32 1.20 24.62
C ILE A 504 -25.64 1.38 25.39
N ILE A 505 -25.87 0.55 26.39
CA ILE A 505 -26.91 0.76 27.39
C ILE A 505 -26.42 1.87 28.34
N PRO A 506 -27.12 2.99 28.48
CA PRO A 506 -26.73 4.01 29.45
C PRO A 506 -26.94 3.50 30.88
N THR A 507 -25.90 3.59 31.71
CA THR A 507 -26.02 3.59 33.18
C THR A 507 -26.28 4.99 33.69
#